data_AF-A0A4R6WLK6-F1
#
_entry.id   AF-A0A4R6WLK6-F1
#
_cell.length_a   1.000
_cell.length_b   1.000
_cell.length_c   1.000
_cell.angle_alpha   90.00
_cell.angle_beta   90.00
_cell.angle_gamma   90.00
#
_symmetry.space_group_name_H-M   'P 1'
#
loop_
_entity.id
_entity.type
_entity.pdbx_description
1 polymer ?
#
loop_
_entity_poly.entity_id
_entity_poly.type
_entity_poly.pdbx_seq_one_letter_code
_entity_poly.pdbx_strand_id
1 'polypeptide(L)'
;MVFGHFLAFISASFPGRARPFACFTWILALLIIPVSASGVCAADLIPHRAGYVLRLAAGSDTSGGGTMTYEIKSVCDGWAVEMKADLTLLGADGRVQRLGWNQITWEARDGSRYRYFMRESSDGEETGRRRGEARRQSPQSEATVTADLPQREEFTLPGGILFPVQHTEALIAAEASGQTFLSAQLFDGAVENDVVELGASLGKGVSDWKGAGKATAALSGVRSFPVGLAYFFSESPEGLPDSEQHLRLYVNGVVGELIFSLGSLEVEARLEEFRQLEPEGC
;
A
#
# COMPACT_ATOMS: atom_id res chain seq x y z
N MET A 1 12.13 19.13 -3.59
CA MET A 1 12.06 18.32 -4.83
C MET A 1 12.88 17.04 -4.64
N VAL A 2 12.41 16.06 -3.85
CA VAL A 2 13.28 14.93 -3.41
C VAL A 2 12.72 13.53 -3.69
N PHE A 3 11.49 13.37 -4.19
CA PHE A 3 10.99 12.05 -4.66
C PHE A 3 10.53 12.01 -6.12
N GLY A 4 10.02 13.12 -6.68
CA GLY A 4 9.54 13.16 -8.08
C GLY A 4 10.58 13.54 -9.14
N HIS A 5 11.88 13.23 -8.96
CA HIS A 5 12.90 13.64 -9.95
C HIS A 5 14.06 12.67 -10.20
N PHE A 6 13.93 11.41 -9.80
CA PHE A 6 14.90 10.39 -10.21
C PHE A 6 14.32 9.53 -11.35
N LEU A 7 14.77 9.90 -12.57
CA LEU A 7 15.02 9.03 -13.73
C LEU A 7 13.92 8.96 -14.81
N ALA A 8 13.89 10.00 -15.64
CA ALA A 8 13.43 9.92 -17.03
C ALA A 8 14.65 9.87 -17.98
N PHE A 9 14.67 8.97 -18.97
CA PHE A 9 15.11 9.15 -20.38
C PHE A 9 15.46 7.81 -21.07
N ILE A 10 14.61 7.33 -21.98
CA ILE A 10 14.87 7.11 -23.43
C ILE A 10 13.73 6.28 -24.05
N SER A 11 13.07 6.84 -25.07
CA SER A 11 12.02 6.25 -25.90
C SER A 11 12.57 5.44 -27.09
N ALA A 12 11.84 4.43 -27.59
CA ALA A 12 11.41 4.33 -29.01
C ALA A 12 10.66 3.01 -29.35
N SER A 13 9.34 3.10 -29.39
CA SER A 13 8.42 2.82 -30.53
C SER A 13 8.39 1.50 -31.35
N PHE A 14 7.14 1.02 -31.50
CA PHE A 14 6.42 0.53 -32.72
C PHE A 14 6.18 -1.01 -32.94
N PRO A 15 5.12 -1.42 -33.70
CA PRO A 15 3.92 -2.05 -33.13
C PRO A 15 3.51 -3.40 -33.76
N GLY A 16 2.44 -4.03 -33.24
CA GLY A 16 1.32 -4.41 -34.10
C GLY A 16 0.87 -5.88 -34.16
N ARG A 17 -0.37 -6.06 -33.68
CA ARG A 17 -1.54 -6.56 -34.43
C ARG A 17 -1.96 -8.03 -34.23
N ALA A 18 -3.12 -8.13 -33.59
CA ALA A 18 -3.98 -9.30 -33.43
C ALA A 18 -4.49 -9.90 -34.76
N ARG A 19 -4.88 -11.17 -34.70
CA ARG A 19 -5.77 -11.81 -35.70
C ARG A 19 -6.95 -12.49 -34.98
N PRO A 20 -8.16 -12.44 -35.58
CA PRO A 20 -9.40 -12.90 -34.96
C PRO A 20 -9.66 -14.37 -35.26
N PHE A 21 -10.32 -15.10 -34.36
CA PHE A 21 -10.95 -16.38 -34.70
C PHE A 21 -12.33 -16.53 -34.07
N ALA A 22 -13.31 -16.45 -34.97
CA ALA A 22 -14.49 -17.29 -35.11
C ALA A 22 -15.34 -17.66 -33.89
N CYS A 23 -16.57 -17.12 -33.92
CA CYS A 23 -17.77 -17.66 -33.28
C CYS A 23 -17.87 -19.18 -33.39
N PHE A 24 -18.08 -19.85 -32.27
CA PHE A 24 -18.73 -21.15 -32.21
C PHE A 24 -19.76 -21.11 -31.06
N THR A 25 -21.02 -20.95 -31.41
CA THR A 25 -22.15 -21.03 -30.49
C THR A 25 -22.45 -22.49 -30.17
N TRP A 26 -22.05 -22.94 -28.99
CA TRP A 26 -22.51 -24.18 -28.38
C TRP A 26 -23.58 -23.86 -27.34
N ILE A 27 -24.81 -24.30 -27.59
CA ILE A 27 -25.90 -24.27 -26.60
C ILE A 27 -25.65 -25.42 -25.63
N LEU A 28 -25.14 -25.09 -24.44
CA LEU A 28 -24.95 -26.02 -23.33
C LEU A 28 -26.08 -25.79 -22.30
N ALA A 29 -26.89 -26.83 -22.06
CA ALA A 29 -27.91 -26.82 -21.03
C ALA A 29 -27.24 -26.71 -19.64
N LEU A 30 -27.38 -25.55 -18.99
CA LEU A 30 -26.74 -25.22 -17.72
C LEU A 30 -27.56 -25.80 -16.56
N LEU A 31 -27.05 -26.86 -15.93
CA LEU A 31 -27.51 -27.33 -14.63
C LEU A 31 -27.13 -26.25 -13.59
N ILE A 32 -28.11 -25.52 -13.07
CA ILE A 32 -27.88 -24.48 -12.05
C ILE A 32 -27.56 -25.17 -10.73
N ILE A 33 -26.29 -25.45 -10.49
CA ILE A 33 -25.79 -25.79 -9.15
C ILE A 33 -25.86 -24.48 -8.34
N PRO A 34 -26.57 -24.43 -7.21
CA PRO A 34 -26.52 -23.27 -6.34
C PRO A 34 -25.10 -23.17 -5.79
N VAL A 35 -24.30 -22.28 -6.38
CA VAL A 35 -23.05 -21.83 -5.80
C VAL A 35 -23.44 -21.13 -4.51
N SER A 36 -23.20 -21.79 -3.39
CA SER A 36 -23.27 -21.15 -2.09
C SER A 36 -22.21 -20.06 -2.12
N ALA A 37 -22.65 -18.80 -2.17
CA ALA A 37 -21.77 -17.66 -2.02
C ALA A 37 -21.17 -17.77 -0.62
N SER A 38 -19.95 -18.30 -0.52
CA SER A 38 -19.13 -18.14 0.67
C SER A 38 -19.07 -16.64 0.93
N GLY A 39 -19.66 -16.19 2.04
CA GLY A 39 -19.58 -14.80 2.45
C GLY A 39 -18.11 -14.41 2.43
N VAL A 40 -17.80 -13.35 1.67
CA VAL A 40 -16.49 -12.70 1.74
C VAL A 40 -16.31 -12.34 3.21
N CYS A 41 -15.41 -13.06 3.91
CA CYS A 41 -15.00 -12.63 5.23
C CYS A 41 -14.35 -11.27 5.01
N ALA A 42 -15.06 -10.20 5.38
CA ALA A 42 -14.45 -8.90 5.52
C ALA A 42 -13.24 -9.05 6.44
N ALA A 43 -12.13 -8.41 6.11
CA ALA A 43 -10.98 -8.45 7.00
C ALA A 43 -11.37 -7.83 8.35
N ASP A 44 -11.08 -8.53 9.44
CA ASP A 44 -11.33 -8.05 10.80
C ASP A 44 -10.23 -7.06 11.21
N LEU A 45 -10.14 -5.94 10.49
CA LEU A 45 -9.19 -4.88 10.80
C LEU A 45 -9.47 -4.32 12.19
N ILE A 46 -8.44 -4.28 13.03
CA ILE A 46 -8.54 -3.67 14.36
C ILE A 46 -7.99 -2.24 14.33
N PRO A 47 -8.64 -1.28 15.00
CA PRO A 47 -8.02 0.02 15.27
C PRO A 47 -6.77 -0.18 16.13
N HIS A 48 -5.66 0.40 15.73
CA HIS A 48 -4.41 0.25 16.45
C HIS A 48 -3.42 1.36 16.13
N ARG A 49 -2.45 1.53 17.04
CA ARG A 49 -1.24 2.31 16.85
C ARG A 49 -0.03 1.38 16.93
N ALA A 50 0.80 1.41 15.90
CA ALA A 50 2.05 0.66 15.79
C ALA A 50 3.22 1.63 15.66
N GLY A 51 4.26 1.43 16.47
CA GLY A 51 5.52 2.15 16.40
C GLY A 51 6.64 1.22 15.94
N TYR A 52 7.45 1.68 14.99
CA TYR A 52 8.51 0.92 14.37
C TYR A 52 9.85 1.65 14.52
N VAL A 53 10.92 0.87 14.70
CA VAL A 53 12.28 1.35 14.51
C VAL A 53 12.73 0.99 13.10
N LEU A 54 13.22 1.99 12.38
CA LEU A 54 13.75 1.87 11.02
C LEU A 54 15.27 1.65 11.09
N ARG A 55 15.76 0.67 10.32
CA ARG A 55 17.18 0.36 10.18
C ARG A 55 17.51 0.16 8.71
N LEU A 56 18.66 0.67 8.28
CA LEU A 56 19.17 0.34 6.95
C LEU A 56 19.76 -1.07 6.94
N ALA A 57 19.60 -1.76 5.82
CA ALA A 57 20.25 -3.04 5.57
C ALA A 57 21.77 -2.90 5.63
N ALA A 58 22.42 -3.92 6.17
CA ALA A 58 23.88 -3.98 6.29
C ALA A 58 24.55 -4.06 4.90
N GLY A 59 25.75 -3.48 4.78
CA GLY A 59 26.55 -3.56 3.55
C GLY A 59 26.35 -2.40 2.57
N SER A 60 25.51 -1.41 2.89
CA SER A 60 25.49 -0.14 2.18
C SER A 60 26.57 0.83 2.69
N ASP A 61 27.10 1.68 1.81
CA ASP A 61 28.01 2.78 2.17
C ASP A 61 27.33 3.89 2.99
N THR A 62 26.01 3.79 3.15
CA THR A 62 25.17 4.71 3.90
C THR A 62 24.70 4.02 5.17
N SER A 63 24.97 4.62 6.33
CA SER A 63 24.39 4.15 7.59
C SER A 63 23.22 5.03 7.97
N GLY A 64 22.33 4.56 8.84
CA GLY A 64 21.18 5.36 9.25
C GLY A 64 20.14 4.58 10.01
N GLY A 65 19.12 5.32 10.43
CA GLY A 65 17.99 4.76 11.15
C GLY A 65 16.97 5.83 11.45
N GLY A 66 15.86 5.39 12.02
CA GLY A 66 14.70 6.25 12.16
C GLY A 66 13.57 5.60 12.93
N THR A 67 12.43 6.25 12.89
CA THR A 67 11.20 5.75 13.50
C THR A 67 10.03 5.94 12.55
N MET A 68 9.07 5.03 12.61
CA MET A 68 7.80 5.17 11.92
C MET A 68 6.66 4.90 12.90
N THR A 69 5.60 5.68 12.83
CA THR A 69 4.33 5.42 13.53
C THR A 69 3.26 5.22 12.48
N TYR A 70 2.44 4.19 12.65
CA TYR A 70 1.22 3.95 11.90
C TYR A 70 0.06 3.90 12.89
N GLU A 71 -0.98 4.68 12.67
CA GLU A 71 -2.21 4.66 13.45
C GLU A 71 -3.40 4.52 12.51
N ILE A 72 -4.23 3.50 12.75
CA ILE A 72 -5.51 3.30 12.07
C ILE A 72 -6.63 3.36 13.11
N LYS A 73 -7.63 4.19 12.82
CA LYS A 73 -8.81 4.38 13.66
C LYS A 73 -10.06 4.00 12.89
N SER A 74 -10.93 3.25 13.56
CA SER A 74 -12.31 3.06 13.15
C SER A 74 -13.10 4.27 13.61
N VAL A 75 -13.56 5.10 12.67
CA VAL A 75 -14.47 6.23 12.92
C VAL A 75 -15.84 5.95 12.29
N CYS A 76 -16.84 6.82 12.50
CA CYS A 76 -18.25 6.59 12.10
C CYS A 76 -18.41 5.86 10.77
N ASP A 77 -17.99 6.54 9.70
CA ASP A 77 -18.29 6.08 8.34
C ASP A 77 -17.04 5.58 7.62
N GLY A 78 -15.93 5.37 8.33
CA GLY A 78 -14.65 5.11 7.67
C GLY A 78 -13.48 4.73 8.56
N TRP A 79 -12.34 4.59 7.89
CA TRP A 79 -11.03 4.42 8.47
C TRP A 79 -10.25 5.72 8.37
N ALA A 80 -9.74 6.23 9.49
CA ALA A 80 -8.78 7.33 9.50
C ALA A 80 -7.39 6.76 9.76
N VAL A 81 -6.42 7.06 8.90
CA VAL A 81 -5.04 6.60 9.04
C VAL A 81 -4.09 7.79 9.14
N GLU A 82 -3.15 7.73 10.08
CA GLU A 82 -2.00 8.61 10.12
C GLU A 82 -0.71 7.77 10.13
N MET A 83 0.20 8.07 9.21
CA MET A 83 1.52 7.47 9.15
C MET A 83 2.59 8.57 9.17
N LYS A 84 3.53 8.47 10.10
CA LYS A 84 4.66 9.40 10.24
C LYS A 84 5.95 8.62 10.23
N ALA A 85 6.92 9.01 9.41
CA ALA A 85 8.24 8.42 9.39
C ALA A 85 9.30 9.51 9.38
N ASP A 86 10.37 9.30 10.15
CA ASP A 86 11.56 10.13 10.18
C ASP A 86 12.77 9.22 10.02
N LEU A 87 13.67 9.55 9.10
CA LEU A 87 14.87 8.77 8.79
C LEU A 87 16.08 9.69 8.74
N THR A 88 17.15 9.33 9.43
CA THR A 88 18.45 10.00 9.32
C THR A 88 19.42 9.08 8.58
N LEU A 89 19.99 9.60 7.50
CA LEU A 89 20.98 8.95 6.66
C LEU A 89 22.33 9.63 6.87
N LEU A 90 23.39 8.84 7.00
CA LEU A 90 24.79 9.26 7.06
C LEU A 90 25.52 8.58 5.90
N GLY A 91 25.84 9.37 4.87
CA GLY A 91 26.60 8.91 3.71
C GLY A 91 28.09 8.71 4.03
N ALA A 92 28.79 7.95 3.18
CA ALA A 92 30.23 7.71 3.31
C ALA A 92 31.10 8.97 3.26
N ASP A 93 30.60 10.05 2.66
CA ASP A 93 31.26 11.36 2.64
C ASP A 93 31.06 12.18 3.94
N GLY A 94 30.39 11.59 4.94
CA GLY A 94 30.11 12.22 6.23
C GLY A 94 28.91 13.16 6.22
N ARG A 95 28.20 13.31 5.08
CA ARG A 95 26.99 14.14 5.03
C ARG A 95 25.83 13.43 5.71
N VAL A 96 25.12 14.20 6.54
CA VAL A 96 23.88 13.77 7.19
C VAL A 96 22.71 14.35 6.40
N GLN A 97 21.76 13.50 6.05
CA GLN A 97 20.48 13.89 5.47
C GLN A 97 19.35 13.39 6.37
N ARG A 98 18.38 14.27 6.66
CA ARG A 98 17.17 13.89 7.40
C ARG A 98 15.98 13.92 6.48
N LEU A 99 15.27 12.81 6.38
CA LEU A 99 14.06 12.66 5.60
C LEU A 99 12.87 12.51 6.54
N GLY A 100 11.75 13.13 6.19
CA GLY A 100 10.50 13.03 6.93
C GLY A 100 9.31 12.87 6.00
N TRP A 101 8.37 12.03 6.41
CA TRP A 101 7.11 11.77 5.70
C TRP A 101 5.96 11.79 6.71
N ASN A 102 4.88 12.49 6.36
CA ASN A 102 3.63 12.46 7.10
C ASN A 102 2.46 12.29 6.14
N GLN A 103 1.70 11.22 6.32
CA GLN A 103 0.53 10.88 5.54
C GLN A 103 -0.69 10.79 6.46
N ILE A 104 -1.76 11.48 6.07
CA ILE A 104 -3.05 11.42 6.75
C ILE A 104 -4.10 11.09 5.71
N THR A 105 -4.85 10.02 5.92
CA THR A 105 -5.90 9.59 5.00
C THR A 105 -7.20 9.31 5.72
N TRP A 106 -8.30 9.38 4.98
CA TRP A 106 -9.60 8.92 5.41
C TRP A 106 -10.27 8.16 4.27
N GLU A 107 -10.78 6.97 4.55
CA GLU A 107 -11.42 6.08 3.59
C GLU A 107 -12.81 5.67 4.08
N ALA A 108 -13.84 5.84 3.26
CA ALA A 108 -15.19 5.44 3.60
C ALA A 108 -15.33 3.92 3.65
N ARG A 109 -16.12 3.37 4.58
CA ARG A 109 -16.37 1.92 4.69
C ARG A 109 -17.05 1.31 3.47
N ASP A 110 -17.90 2.08 2.81
CA ASP A 110 -18.55 1.69 1.56
C ASP A 110 -17.63 1.81 0.33
N GLY A 111 -16.40 2.28 0.54
CA GLY A 111 -15.41 2.53 -0.50
C GLY A 111 -15.76 3.70 -1.42
N SER A 112 -16.79 4.51 -1.15
CA SER A 112 -17.23 5.58 -2.06
C SER A 112 -16.28 6.78 -2.11
N ARG A 113 -15.41 6.93 -1.12
CA ARG A 113 -14.65 8.16 -0.91
C ARG A 113 -13.30 7.89 -0.24
N TYR A 114 -12.27 8.57 -0.75
CA TYR A 114 -10.92 8.56 -0.18
C TYR A 114 -10.36 9.98 -0.15
N ARG A 115 -9.81 10.38 0.98
CA ARG A 115 -9.16 11.68 1.17
C ARG A 115 -7.74 11.43 1.59
N TYR A 116 -6.82 12.21 1.03
CA TYR A 116 -5.41 12.07 1.31
C TYR A 116 -4.75 13.44 1.54
N PHE A 117 -3.78 13.45 2.43
CA PHE A 117 -2.84 14.53 2.62
C PHE A 117 -1.47 13.92 2.88
N MET A 118 -0.46 14.35 2.13
CA MET A 118 0.92 13.94 2.30
C MET A 118 1.82 15.15 2.39
N ARG A 119 2.83 15.04 3.24
CA ARG A 119 3.93 15.99 3.38
C ARG A 119 5.24 15.23 3.42
N GLU A 120 6.18 15.69 2.62
CA GLU A 120 7.56 15.22 2.59
C GLU A 120 8.47 16.36 3.03
N SER A 121 9.54 16.04 3.76
CA SER A 121 10.57 17.01 4.14
C SER A 121 11.97 16.43 4.03
N SER A 122 12.93 17.29 3.69
CA SER A 122 14.37 17.01 3.76
C SER A 122 15.03 18.10 4.60
N ASP A 123 15.83 17.70 5.59
CA ASP A 123 16.57 18.57 6.50
C ASP A 123 15.70 19.64 7.19
N GLY A 124 14.45 19.27 7.48
CA GLY A 124 13.45 20.13 8.11
C GLY A 124 12.69 21.04 7.15
N GLU A 125 13.08 21.10 5.87
CA GLU A 125 12.39 21.87 4.84
C GLU A 125 11.37 21.00 4.10
N GLU A 126 10.17 21.52 3.87
CA GLU A 126 9.14 20.81 3.11
C GLU A 126 9.55 20.68 1.64
N THR A 127 9.67 19.45 1.17
CA THR A 127 10.12 19.14 -0.20
C THR A 127 8.99 18.77 -1.14
N GLY A 128 7.82 18.45 -0.58
CA GLY A 128 6.64 18.00 -1.30
C GLY A 128 5.40 18.04 -0.43
N ARG A 129 4.26 18.37 -1.05
CA ARG A 129 2.95 18.34 -0.40
C ARG A 129 1.87 18.00 -1.43
N ARG A 130 1.04 17.02 -1.10
CA ARG A 130 -0.08 16.58 -1.94
C ARG A 130 -1.35 16.50 -1.10
N ARG A 131 -2.47 16.87 -1.69
CA ARG A 131 -3.78 16.80 -1.02
C ARG A 131 -4.85 16.65 -2.06
N GLY A 132 -5.80 15.79 -1.79
CA GLY A 132 -6.97 15.66 -2.64
C GLY A 132 -7.97 14.66 -2.10
N GLU A 133 -8.90 14.35 -2.99
CA GLU A 133 -10.05 13.54 -2.67
C GLU A 133 -10.57 12.82 -3.90
N ALA A 134 -10.76 11.51 -3.79
CA ALA A 134 -11.43 10.66 -4.76
C ALA A 134 -12.87 10.37 -4.33
N ARG A 135 -13.81 10.41 -5.28
CA ARG A 135 -15.22 10.04 -5.08
C ARG A 135 -15.72 9.14 -6.20
N ARG A 136 -16.51 8.12 -5.87
CA ARG A 136 -17.18 7.22 -6.82
C ARG A 136 -18.55 6.77 -6.30
N GLN A 137 -19.39 6.29 -7.20
CA GLN A 137 -20.74 5.81 -6.85
C GLN A 137 -20.72 4.43 -6.17
N SER A 138 -19.77 3.58 -6.57
CA SER A 138 -19.55 2.24 -6.01
C SER A 138 -18.08 1.85 -6.21
N PRO A 139 -17.55 0.83 -5.51
CA PRO A 139 -16.16 0.40 -5.68
C PRO A 139 -15.74 0.06 -7.12
N GLN A 140 -16.69 -0.37 -7.95
CA GLN A 140 -16.48 -0.79 -9.34
C GLN A 140 -16.67 0.37 -10.33
N SER A 141 -17.19 1.51 -9.88
CA SER A 141 -17.34 2.71 -10.71
C SER A 141 -16.02 3.47 -10.81
N GLU A 142 -15.85 4.18 -11.92
CA GLU A 142 -14.81 5.21 -12.05
C GLU A 142 -14.89 6.20 -10.88
N ALA A 143 -13.73 6.70 -10.45
CA ALA A 143 -13.65 7.69 -9.39
C ALA A 143 -13.18 9.04 -9.95
N THR A 144 -13.87 10.11 -9.62
CA THR A 144 -13.39 11.47 -9.88
C THR A 144 -12.48 11.88 -8.74
N VAL A 145 -11.25 12.30 -9.06
CA VAL A 145 -10.31 12.87 -8.11
C VAL A 145 -10.27 14.38 -8.28
N THR A 146 -10.37 15.09 -7.16
CA THR A 146 -10.04 16.50 -7.05
C THR A 146 -8.76 16.63 -6.23
N ALA A 147 -7.63 16.89 -6.89
CA ALA A 147 -6.39 17.22 -6.21
C ALA A 147 -6.33 18.74 -6.01
N ASP A 148 -6.09 19.17 -4.77
CA ASP A 148 -5.97 20.58 -4.41
C ASP A 148 -4.52 21.07 -4.38
N LEU A 149 -3.56 20.16 -4.19
CA LEU A 149 -2.14 20.44 -4.04
C LEU A 149 -1.30 19.40 -4.79
N PRO A 150 -0.14 19.79 -5.36
CA PRO A 150 0.48 21.13 -5.30
C PRO A 150 -0.20 22.19 -6.18
N GLN A 151 -0.89 21.75 -7.24
CA GLN A 151 -1.75 22.57 -8.08
C GLN A 151 -3.13 21.92 -8.13
N ARG A 152 -4.18 22.73 -8.29
CA ARG A 152 -5.53 22.20 -8.45
C ARG A 152 -5.67 21.50 -9.80
N GLU A 153 -6.11 20.25 -9.77
CA GLU A 153 -6.43 19.45 -10.94
C GLU A 153 -7.57 18.48 -10.65
N GLU A 154 -8.25 18.06 -11.71
CA GLU A 154 -9.31 17.06 -11.65
C GLU A 154 -9.08 16.03 -12.76
N PHE A 155 -9.20 14.75 -12.40
CA PHE A 155 -9.02 13.63 -13.32
C PHE A 155 -9.85 12.43 -12.85
N THR A 156 -9.92 11.42 -13.71
CA THR A 156 -10.74 10.22 -13.47
C THR A 156 -9.85 9.00 -13.33
N LEU A 157 -10.07 8.23 -12.28
CA LEU A 157 -9.50 6.91 -12.07
C LEU A 157 -10.42 5.83 -12.65
N PRO A 158 -9.86 4.72 -13.18
CA PRO A 158 -10.65 3.59 -13.65
C PRO A 158 -11.47 2.96 -12.51
N GLY A 159 -12.55 2.29 -12.89
CA GLY A 159 -13.35 1.51 -11.95
C GLY A 159 -12.61 0.30 -11.40
N GLY A 160 -12.89 -0.08 -10.15
CA GLY A 160 -12.23 -1.21 -9.49
C GLY A 160 -10.85 -0.89 -8.90
N ILE A 161 -10.39 0.36 -8.99
CA ILE A 161 -9.21 0.86 -8.26
C ILE A 161 -9.38 0.65 -6.75
N LEU A 162 -8.35 0.17 -6.06
CA LEU A 162 -8.35 0.04 -4.61
C LEU A 162 -7.79 1.31 -3.97
N PHE A 163 -8.37 1.67 -2.83
CA PHE A 163 -7.74 2.61 -1.88
C PHE A 163 -6.93 1.83 -0.84
N PRO A 164 -6.03 2.47 -0.06
CA PRO A 164 -5.06 1.75 0.75
C PRO A 164 -5.65 0.77 1.79
N VAL A 165 -6.77 1.10 2.43
CA VAL A 165 -7.39 0.17 3.39
C VAL A 165 -8.07 -0.98 2.65
N GLN A 166 -8.85 -0.70 1.61
CA GLN A 166 -9.38 -1.73 0.70
C GLN A 166 -8.30 -2.66 0.14
N HIS A 167 -7.11 -2.15 -0.20
CA HIS A 167 -6.00 -2.98 -0.64
C HIS A 167 -5.53 -3.94 0.44
N THR A 168 -5.42 -3.47 1.69
CA THR A 168 -5.08 -4.33 2.84
C THR A 168 -6.16 -5.41 3.06
N GLU A 169 -7.44 -5.03 2.97
CA GLU A 169 -8.56 -5.97 3.07
C GLU A 169 -8.53 -7.02 1.94
N ALA A 170 -8.20 -6.60 0.71
CA ALA A 170 -8.09 -7.48 -0.44
C ALA A 170 -6.94 -8.49 -0.30
N LEU A 171 -5.79 -8.09 0.24
CA LEU A 171 -4.67 -9.00 0.54
C LEU A 171 -5.08 -10.08 1.56
N ILE A 172 -5.77 -9.67 2.63
CA ILE A 172 -6.25 -10.59 3.68
C ILE A 172 -7.30 -11.55 3.11
N ALA A 173 -8.26 -11.05 2.32
CA ALA A 173 -9.27 -11.88 1.67
C ALA A 173 -8.65 -12.87 0.65
N ALA A 174 -7.63 -12.43 -0.10
CA ALA A 174 -6.90 -13.29 -1.03
C ALA A 174 -6.17 -14.43 -0.29
N GLU A 175 -5.46 -14.16 0.81
CA GLU A 175 -4.82 -15.23 1.60
C GLU A 175 -5.85 -16.18 2.22
N ALA A 176 -6.94 -15.64 2.78
CA ALA A 176 -8.01 -16.43 3.39
C ALA A 176 -8.69 -17.37 2.38
N SER A 177 -8.77 -16.97 1.11
CA SER A 177 -9.28 -17.81 0.01
C SER A 177 -8.24 -18.75 -0.60
N GLY A 178 -7.02 -18.78 -0.06
CA GLY A 178 -5.94 -19.65 -0.52
C GLY A 178 -5.26 -19.19 -1.81
N GLN A 179 -5.46 -17.93 -2.23
CA GLN A 179 -4.75 -17.35 -3.35
C GLN A 179 -3.28 -17.09 -2.96
N THR A 180 -2.39 -17.29 -3.91
CA THR A 180 -0.94 -17.04 -3.73
C THR A 180 -0.48 -15.77 -4.45
N PHE A 181 -1.37 -15.12 -5.20
CA PHE A 181 -1.09 -13.91 -5.94
C PHE A 181 -2.33 -13.04 -6.08
N LEU A 182 -2.17 -11.72 -6.00
CA LEU A 182 -3.19 -10.70 -6.27
C LEU A 182 -2.59 -9.66 -7.23
N SER A 183 -3.35 -9.30 -8.26
CA SER A 183 -3.06 -8.15 -9.12
C SER A 183 -4.10 -7.09 -8.84
N ALA A 184 -3.70 -5.84 -8.65
CA ALA A 184 -4.60 -4.74 -8.35
C ALA A 184 -4.09 -3.44 -8.94
N GLN A 185 -5.02 -2.51 -9.15
CA GLN A 185 -4.71 -1.11 -9.34
C GLN A 185 -4.93 -0.41 -8.00
N LEU A 186 -4.01 0.44 -7.59
CA LEU A 186 -4.03 1.19 -6.33
C LEU A 186 -3.99 2.69 -6.61
N PHE A 187 -4.79 3.45 -5.86
CA PHE A 187 -4.61 4.90 -5.76
C PHE A 187 -4.42 5.28 -4.29
N ASP A 188 -3.21 5.70 -3.94
CA ASP A 188 -2.86 6.19 -2.60
C ASP A 188 -2.58 7.70 -2.56
N GLY A 189 -2.45 8.33 -3.73
CA GLY A 189 -2.11 9.75 -3.93
C GLY A 189 -0.61 10.05 -3.84
N ALA A 190 0.25 9.06 -3.60
CA ALA A 190 1.68 9.26 -3.38
C ALA A 190 2.44 9.57 -4.67
N VAL A 191 2.11 8.87 -5.76
CA VAL A 191 2.78 8.99 -7.05
C VAL A 191 1.97 9.89 -7.99
N GLU A 192 2.39 11.16 -8.13
CA GLU A 192 1.91 12.15 -9.12
C GLU A 192 0.41 12.14 -9.46
N ASN A 193 -0.43 11.78 -8.49
CA ASN A 193 -1.87 11.63 -8.66
C ASN A 193 -2.28 10.59 -9.74
N ASP A 194 -1.47 9.55 -9.96
CA ASP A 194 -1.75 8.49 -10.93
C ASP A 194 -2.13 7.15 -10.27
N VAL A 195 -2.63 6.24 -11.09
CA VAL A 195 -2.85 4.84 -10.76
C VAL A 195 -1.51 4.12 -10.63
N VAL A 196 -1.37 3.34 -9.57
CA VAL A 196 -0.24 2.43 -9.40
C VAL A 196 -0.71 1.01 -9.67
N GLU A 197 -0.11 0.37 -10.67
CA GLU A 197 -0.30 -1.06 -10.91
C GLU A 197 0.49 -1.84 -9.87
N LEU A 198 -0.12 -2.87 -9.28
CA LEU A 198 0.44 -3.61 -8.16
C LEU A 198 0.29 -5.12 -8.34
N GLY A 199 1.41 -5.82 -8.18
CA GLY A 199 1.44 -7.27 -8.02
C GLY A 199 1.78 -7.64 -6.57
N ALA A 200 1.04 -8.58 -5.99
CA ALA A 200 1.26 -9.06 -4.64
C ALA A 200 1.40 -10.59 -4.62
N SER A 201 2.56 -11.08 -4.19
CA SER A 201 2.79 -12.48 -3.87
C SER A 201 2.42 -12.76 -2.41
N LEU A 202 1.66 -13.84 -2.17
CA LEU A 202 1.15 -14.20 -0.86
C LEU A 202 1.75 -15.55 -0.43
N GLY A 203 2.52 -15.54 0.65
CA GLY A 203 3.06 -16.76 1.22
C GLY A 203 2.09 -17.43 2.19
N LYS A 204 2.44 -18.63 2.63
CA LYS A 204 1.63 -19.42 3.56
C LYS A 204 1.54 -18.74 4.93
N GLY A 205 0.32 -18.50 5.42
CA GLY A 205 0.11 -18.00 6.76
C GLY A 205 0.37 -19.00 7.87
N VAL A 206 0.83 -18.48 9.01
CA VAL A 206 1.14 -19.21 10.25
C VAL A 206 0.61 -18.44 11.47
N SER A 207 0.29 -19.14 12.54
CA SER A 207 0.04 -18.52 13.85
C SER A 207 1.34 -18.38 14.63
N ASP A 208 1.40 -17.41 15.54
CA ASP A 208 2.53 -17.18 16.45
C ASP A 208 3.87 -16.94 15.74
N TRP A 209 3.85 -16.27 14.59
CA TRP A 209 5.06 -15.84 13.92
C TRP A 209 5.97 -15.06 14.87
N LYS A 210 7.28 -15.35 14.81
CA LYS A 210 8.33 -14.69 15.58
C LYS A 210 9.18 -13.86 14.62
N GLY A 211 9.00 -12.54 14.67
CA GLY A 211 9.79 -11.57 13.94
C GLY A 211 10.98 -11.04 14.71
N ALA A 212 11.74 -10.14 14.07
CA ALA A 212 12.85 -9.43 14.69
C ALA A 212 12.39 -8.28 15.62
N GLY A 213 11.12 -7.88 15.54
CA GLY A 213 10.51 -6.88 16.42
C GLY A 213 10.18 -7.41 17.82
N LYS A 214 9.74 -6.50 18.69
CA LYS A 214 9.35 -6.84 20.06
C LYS A 214 8.06 -7.65 20.07
N ALA A 215 8.08 -8.81 20.73
CA ALA A 215 6.88 -9.62 20.89
C ALA A 215 5.80 -8.87 21.68
N THR A 216 4.57 -8.89 21.18
CA THR A 216 3.40 -8.28 21.82
C THR A 216 2.37 -9.37 22.11
N ALA A 217 1.90 -9.44 23.35
CA ALA A 217 0.93 -10.47 23.76
C ALA A 217 -0.37 -10.38 22.94
N ALA A 218 -0.74 -9.18 22.49
CA ALA A 218 -1.92 -8.92 21.67
C ALA A 218 -1.88 -9.57 20.28
N LEU A 219 -0.69 -9.93 19.77
CA LEU A 219 -0.52 -10.62 18.49
C LEU A 219 -0.24 -12.12 18.64
N SER A 220 -0.23 -12.66 19.87
CA SER A 220 -0.08 -14.10 20.09
C SER A 220 -1.32 -14.84 19.58
N GLY A 221 -1.10 -15.97 18.91
CA GLY A 221 -2.14 -16.78 18.27
C GLY A 221 -2.72 -16.18 16.98
N VAL A 222 -2.52 -14.87 16.75
CA VAL A 222 -3.02 -14.20 15.55
C VAL A 222 -2.26 -14.71 14.33
N ARG A 223 -3.03 -15.14 13.32
CA ARG A 223 -2.48 -15.60 12.05
C ARG A 223 -1.83 -14.44 11.30
N SER A 224 -0.67 -14.69 10.71
CA SER A 224 0.02 -13.76 9.81
C SER A 224 0.65 -14.49 8.63
N PHE A 225 0.86 -13.78 7.53
CA PHE A 225 1.44 -14.29 6.29
C PHE A 225 2.43 -13.28 5.70
N PRO A 226 3.49 -13.74 5.01
CA PRO A 226 4.38 -12.83 4.31
C PRO A 226 3.75 -12.41 2.97
N VAL A 227 3.93 -11.15 2.61
CA VAL A 227 3.50 -10.56 1.34
C VAL A 227 4.69 -9.88 0.69
N GLY A 228 4.91 -10.14 -0.58
CA GLY A 228 5.84 -9.36 -1.42
C GLY A 228 5.04 -8.52 -2.40
N LEU A 229 5.21 -7.20 -2.36
CA LEU A 229 4.55 -6.23 -3.21
C LEU A 229 5.54 -5.67 -4.23
N ALA A 230 5.09 -5.59 -5.47
CA ALA A 230 5.80 -4.99 -6.59
C ALA A 230 4.91 -3.88 -7.17
N TYR A 231 5.44 -2.66 -7.21
CA TYR A 231 4.74 -1.46 -7.66
C TYR A 231 5.25 -1.04 -9.04
N PHE A 232 4.32 -0.73 -9.94
CA PHE A 232 4.59 -0.28 -11.29
C PHE A 232 3.83 1.03 -11.53
N PHE A 233 4.59 2.11 -11.66
CA PHE A 233 4.08 3.46 -11.87
C PHE A 233 4.91 4.27 -12.87
N SER A 234 5.95 3.67 -13.44
CA SER A 234 6.62 4.15 -14.64
C SER A 234 6.55 3.12 -15.78
N GLU A 235 6.65 3.59 -17.02
CA GLU A 235 6.78 2.69 -18.16
C GLU A 235 8.20 2.11 -18.21
N SER A 236 8.35 0.86 -17.77
CA SER A 236 9.59 0.08 -17.90
C SER A 236 9.52 -0.89 -19.08
N PRO A 237 10.40 -0.76 -20.11
CA PRO A 237 10.46 -1.70 -21.23
C PRO A 237 10.81 -3.14 -20.80
N GLU A 238 11.48 -3.28 -19.65
CA GLU A 238 11.95 -4.55 -19.10
C GLU A 238 10.90 -5.23 -18.23
N GLY A 239 9.82 -4.52 -17.86
CA GLY A 239 8.76 -5.02 -16.99
C GLY A 239 9.22 -5.22 -15.54
N LEU A 240 10.26 -4.51 -15.11
CA LEU A 240 10.73 -4.51 -13.72
C LEU A 240 9.88 -3.54 -12.87
N PRO A 241 9.62 -3.87 -11.59
CA PRO A 241 8.93 -2.96 -10.69
C PRO A 241 9.79 -1.74 -10.37
N ASP A 242 9.13 -0.60 -10.20
CA ASP A 242 9.75 0.65 -9.77
C ASP A 242 10.10 0.64 -8.28
N SER A 243 9.33 -0.10 -7.49
CA SER A 243 9.54 -0.27 -6.07
C SER A 243 9.03 -1.62 -5.61
N GLU A 244 9.70 -2.18 -4.60
CA GLU A 244 9.33 -3.43 -3.98
C GLU A 244 9.22 -3.25 -2.46
N GLN A 245 8.28 -3.98 -1.86
CA GLN A 245 8.12 -4.05 -0.42
C GLN A 245 7.86 -5.48 0.01
N HIS A 246 8.36 -5.84 1.18
CA HIS A 246 8.05 -7.11 1.83
C HIS A 246 7.46 -6.84 3.20
N LEU A 247 6.36 -7.50 3.52
CA LEU A 247 5.68 -7.28 4.79
C LEU A 247 5.19 -8.58 5.42
N ARG A 248 5.15 -8.61 6.74
CA ARG A 248 4.41 -9.60 7.50
C ARG A 248 3.06 -9.01 7.88
N LEU A 249 1.99 -9.45 7.20
CA LEU A 249 0.63 -9.00 7.47
C LEU A 249 -0.09 -9.96 8.41
N TYR A 250 -0.57 -9.46 9.53
CA TYR A 250 -1.53 -10.18 10.36
C TYR A 250 -2.94 -10.03 9.79
N VAL A 251 -3.78 -11.05 9.94
CA VAL A 251 -5.17 -11.06 9.42
C VAL A 251 -6.08 -9.98 10.02
N ASN A 252 -5.63 -9.32 11.09
CA ASN A 252 -6.30 -8.18 11.73
C ASN A 252 -5.76 -6.81 11.27
N GLY A 253 -4.95 -6.77 10.21
CA GLY A 253 -4.43 -5.54 9.61
C GLY A 253 -3.13 -4.99 10.21
N VAL A 254 -2.58 -5.63 11.25
CA VAL A 254 -1.31 -5.21 11.84
C VAL A 254 -0.15 -5.66 10.95
N VAL A 255 0.83 -4.79 10.73
CA VAL A 255 2.09 -5.14 10.05
C VAL A 255 3.16 -5.41 11.10
N GLY A 256 3.70 -6.64 11.12
CA GLY A 256 4.72 -7.03 12.09
C GLY A 256 6.14 -6.59 11.71
N GLU A 257 6.40 -6.54 10.41
CA GLU A 257 7.67 -6.20 9.79
C GLU A 257 7.39 -5.68 8.39
N LEU A 258 8.14 -4.66 7.98
CA LEU A 258 8.09 -4.08 6.65
C LEU A 258 9.53 -3.85 6.19
N ILE A 259 9.86 -4.30 5.00
CA ILE A 259 11.10 -4.00 4.29
C ILE A 259 10.70 -3.23 3.03
N PHE A 260 11.33 -2.10 2.78
CA PHE A 260 11.04 -1.27 1.62
C PHE A 260 12.30 -0.63 1.06
N SER A 261 12.28 -0.36 -0.24
CA SER A 261 13.37 0.30 -0.93
C SER A 261 13.23 1.83 -0.86
N LEU A 262 14.33 2.49 -0.53
CA LEU A 262 14.53 3.94 -0.59
C LEU A 262 15.69 4.23 -1.55
N GLY A 263 15.36 4.45 -2.82
CA GLY A 263 16.38 4.49 -3.88
C GLY A 263 17.12 3.16 -3.93
N SER A 264 18.45 3.17 -3.76
CA SER A 264 19.28 1.96 -3.69
C SER A 264 19.42 1.37 -2.28
N LEU A 265 18.78 1.98 -1.27
CA LEU A 265 18.89 1.55 0.12
C LEU A 265 17.69 0.68 0.48
N GLU A 266 17.93 -0.43 1.17
CA GLU A 266 16.87 -1.22 1.77
C GLU A 266 16.69 -0.79 3.24
N VAL A 267 15.45 -0.55 3.64
CA VAL A 267 15.08 -0.13 4.99
C VAL A 267 14.15 -1.17 5.61
N GLU A 268 14.53 -1.68 6.77
CA GLU A 268 13.75 -2.60 7.59
C GLU A 268 13.08 -1.83 8.74
N ALA A 269 11.76 -1.90 8.81
CA ALA A 269 10.92 -1.40 9.88
C ALA A 269 10.47 -2.54 10.78
N ARG A 270 10.94 -2.53 12.04
CA ARG A 270 10.58 -3.55 13.04
C ARG A 270 9.58 -3.00 14.04
N LEU A 271 8.50 -3.74 14.29
CA LEU A 271 7.51 -3.37 15.28
C LEU A 271 8.14 -3.36 16.69
N GLU A 272 8.08 -2.23 17.38
CA GLU A 272 8.62 -2.03 18.73
C GLU A 272 7.53 -1.65 19.74
N GLU A 273 6.50 -0.95 19.28
CA GLU A 273 5.35 -0.55 20.09
C GLU A 273 4.05 -0.97 19.41
N PHE A 274 3.12 -1.50 20.18
CA PHE A 274 1.77 -1.79 19.72
C PHE A 274 0.76 -1.39 20.79
N ARG A 275 -0.32 -0.74 20.36
CA ARG A 275 -1.47 -0.44 21.19
C ARG A 275 -2.72 -0.63 20.35
N GLN A 276 -3.58 -1.57 20.74
CA GLN A 276 -4.92 -1.63 20.20
C GLN A 276 -5.72 -0.41 20.68
N LEU A 277 -6.49 0.18 19.77
CA LEU A 277 -7.35 1.32 20.04
C LEU A 277 -8.81 0.84 20.08
N GLU A 278 -9.63 1.56 20.83
CA GLU A 278 -11.08 1.36 20.78
C GLU A 278 -11.64 2.02 19.51
N PRO A 279 -12.67 1.44 18.87
CA PRO A 279 -13.43 2.14 17.84
C PRO A 279 -13.96 3.49 18.38
N GLU A 280 -13.79 4.56 17.61
CA GLU A 280 -14.40 5.83 17.91
C GLU A 280 -15.90 5.70 17.58
N GLY A 281 -16.71 5.53 18.62
CA GLY A 281 -18.15 5.31 18.51
C GLY A 281 -18.89 6.49 17.89
N CYS A 282 -20.04 6.15 17.30
CA CYS A 282 -21.07 7.05 16.81
C CYS A 282 -22.40 6.46 17.29
#